data_AF-F0RIS8-F1
#
_entry.id   AF-F0RIS8-F1
#
_cell.length_a   1.000
_cell.length_b   1.000
_cell.length_c   1.000
_cell.angle_alpha   90.00
_cell.angle_beta   90.00
_cell.angle_gamma   90.00
#
_symmetry.space_group_name_H-M   'P 1'
#
loop_
_entity.id
_entity.type
_entity.pdbx_description
1 polymer ?
#
loop_
_entity_poly.entity_id
_entity_poly.type
_entity_poly.pdbx_seq_one_letter_code
_entity_poly.pdbx_strand_id
1 'polypeptide(L)'
;MMDLPAFQPKLDPRLEAVLGFIRAETHADLGTDHAGLPIRLLQTGRVGRCIGVELNAAPLELARRQVARAGLTGQIELRQGDGLAPLAVGEVQSVSMTGLGAGTIAGVLERGRQAGKLPGRVVVQPNDSPLALREWARQAGYWLDAEALIDGYWPYPVLSLRQADGSDPAYADLPEAAALRFGPRLLRERHPLLRRVLADAYGRYAPAAAPGRPAERELRAVLEALTYLGWNVDEWRQG
;
A
#
# COMPACT_ATOMS: atom_id res chain seq x y z
N MET A 1 -16.86 -10.46 -33.87
CA MET A 1 -15.43 -10.34 -34.17
C MET A 1 -14.74 -10.23 -32.83
N MET A 2 -14.10 -11.28 -32.33
CA MET A 2 -13.37 -11.21 -31.05
C MET A 2 -12.06 -10.50 -31.34
N ASP A 3 -11.97 -9.22 -31.00
CA ASP A 3 -10.73 -8.46 -31.10
C ASP A 3 -9.65 -9.17 -30.28
N LEU A 4 -8.50 -9.40 -30.93
CA LEU A 4 -7.28 -9.87 -30.28
C LEU A 4 -7.01 -9.01 -29.02
N PRO A 5 -6.48 -9.58 -27.93
CA PRO A 5 -6.35 -8.83 -26.70
C PRO A 5 -5.44 -7.63 -26.93
N ALA A 6 -6.01 -6.43 -26.75
CA ALA A 6 -5.29 -5.20 -26.48
C ALA A 6 -4.11 -5.50 -25.56
N PHE A 7 -2.95 -4.89 -25.80
CA PHE A 7 -1.74 -5.09 -24.98
C PHE A 7 -2.06 -5.22 -23.48
N GLN A 8 -1.62 -6.32 -22.87
CA GLN A 8 -1.90 -6.65 -21.46
C GLN A 8 -0.60 -6.68 -20.67
N PRO A 9 -0.30 -5.64 -19.87
CA PRO A 9 0.82 -5.64 -18.96
C PRO A 9 0.73 -6.81 -17.96
N LYS A 10 1.80 -7.60 -17.86
CA LYS A 10 1.95 -8.55 -16.77
C LYS A 10 2.27 -7.78 -15.50
N LEU A 11 1.44 -7.93 -14.47
CA LEU A 11 1.72 -7.39 -13.14
C LEU A 11 2.47 -8.45 -12.32
N ASP A 12 3.36 -8.00 -11.46
CA ASP A 12 3.95 -8.86 -10.43
C ASP A 12 2.89 -9.17 -9.34
N PRO A 13 3.11 -10.16 -8.46
CA PRO A 13 2.15 -10.52 -7.42
C PRO A 13 1.76 -9.36 -6.49
N ARG A 14 2.68 -8.40 -6.30
CA ARG A 14 2.50 -7.22 -5.45
C ARG A 14 1.51 -6.24 -6.10
N LEU A 15 1.66 -5.97 -7.40
CA LEU A 15 0.73 -5.14 -8.18
C LEU A 15 -0.61 -5.86 -8.43
N GLU A 16 -0.65 -7.18 -8.55
CA GLU A 16 -1.92 -7.93 -8.59
C GLU A 16 -2.70 -7.79 -7.27
N ALA A 17 -2.02 -7.79 -6.12
CA ALA A 17 -2.66 -7.53 -4.83
C ALA A 17 -3.21 -6.10 -4.72
N VAL A 18 -2.44 -5.10 -5.19
CA VAL A 18 -2.89 -3.69 -5.29
C VAL A 18 -4.13 -3.59 -6.19
N LEU A 19 -4.09 -4.20 -7.37
CA LEU A 19 -5.23 -4.28 -8.29
C LEU A 19 -6.46 -4.89 -7.61
N GLY A 20 -6.25 -5.92 -6.78
CA GLY A 20 -7.28 -6.59 -5.99
C GLY A 20 -8.08 -5.65 -5.06
N PHE A 21 -7.41 -4.63 -4.50
CA PHE A 21 -7.99 -3.69 -3.54
C PHE A 21 -8.60 -2.44 -4.16
N ILE A 22 -8.47 -2.25 -5.48
CA ILE A 22 -9.01 -1.10 -6.19
C ILE A 22 -10.34 -1.48 -6.83
N ARG A 23 -11.37 -0.71 -6.48
CA ARG A 23 -12.68 -0.69 -7.15
C ARG A 23 -13.31 0.68 -6.97
N ALA A 24 -13.52 1.40 -8.06
CA ALA A 24 -14.05 2.77 -8.09
C ALA A 24 -14.39 3.15 -9.54
N GLU A 25 -15.29 4.09 -9.78
CA GLU A 25 -15.53 4.61 -11.13
C GLU A 25 -14.30 5.37 -11.66
N THR A 26 -13.76 6.29 -10.85
CA THR A 26 -12.56 7.08 -11.18
C THR A 26 -11.41 6.78 -10.22
N HIS A 27 -10.24 6.48 -10.80
CA HIS A 27 -9.03 6.14 -10.05
C HIS A 27 -7.82 6.93 -10.54
N ALA A 28 -6.91 7.31 -9.64
CA ALA A 28 -5.61 7.85 -10.00
C ALA A 28 -4.45 6.98 -9.52
N ASP A 29 -3.55 6.62 -10.44
CA ASP A 29 -2.32 5.89 -10.13
C ASP A 29 -1.14 6.88 -10.10
N LEU A 30 -0.59 7.10 -8.91
CA LEU A 30 0.44 8.11 -8.67
C LEU A 30 1.83 7.47 -8.71
N GLY A 31 2.68 7.94 -9.62
CA GLY A 31 3.94 7.28 -9.98
C GLY A 31 3.69 6.10 -10.93
N THR A 32 2.85 6.30 -11.95
CA THR A 32 2.33 5.21 -12.79
C THR A 32 3.39 4.48 -13.61
N ASP A 33 4.57 5.10 -13.78
CA ASP A 33 5.74 4.60 -14.52
C ASP A 33 5.42 4.18 -15.96
N HIS A 34 4.85 2.99 -16.17
CA HIS A 34 4.50 2.43 -17.49
C HIS A 34 2.99 2.24 -17.71
N ALA A 35 2.14 2.75 -16.82
CA ALA A 35 0.68 2.57 -16.84
C ALA A 35 0.19 1.11 -16.79
N GLY A 36 1.03 0.20 -16.29
CA GLY A 36 0.71 -1.22 -16.20
C GLY A 36 -0.55 -1.49 -15.35
N LEU A 37 -0.61 -0.88 -14.16
CA LEU A 37 -1.74 -1.00 -13.25
C LEU A 37 -3.02 -0.34 -13.82
N PRO A 38 -3.01 0.92 -14.30
CA PRO A 38 -4.18 1.55 -14.94
C PRO A 38 -4.79 0.74 -16.08
N ILE A 39 -3.95 0.19 -16.98
CA ILE A 39 -4.41 -0.64 -18.10
C ILE A 39 -5.15 -1.88 -17.57
N ARG A 40 -4.56 -2.57 -16.58
CA ARG A 40 -5.13 -3.79 -16.02
C ARG A 40 -6.39 -3.52 -15.20
N LEU A 41 -6.51 -2.39 -14.52
CA LEU A 41 -7.73 -1.98 -13.82
C LEU A 41 -8.92 -1.84 -14.78
N LEU A 42 -8.72 -1.20 -15.93
CA LEU A 42 -9.75 -1.06 -16.96
C LEU A 42 -10.08 -2.40 -17.62
N GLN A 43 -9.06 -3.18 -18.00
CA GLN A 43 -9.25 -4.50 -18.62
C GLN A 43 -9.99 -5.50 -17.72
N THR A 44 -9.89 -5.34 -16.39
CA THR A 44 -10.59 -6.18 -15.41
C THR A 44 -11.92 -5.59 -14.94
N GLY A 45 -12.36 -4.46 -15.51
CA GLY A 45 -13.62 -3.81 -15.16
C GLY A 45 -13.69 -3.36 -13.69
N ARG A 46 -12.53 -3.05 -13.09
CA ARG A 46 -12.44 -2.56 -11.71
C ARG A 46 -12.66 -1.06 -11.62
N VAL A 47 -12.43 -0.35 -12.72
CA VAL A 47 -12.62 1.08 -12.86
C VAL A 47 -13.20 1.43 -14.23
N GLY A 48 -13.86 2.60 -14.33
CA GLY A 48 -14.37 3.15 -15.58
C GLY A 48 -13.42 4.15 -16.23
N ARG A 49 -12.63 4.89 -15.42
CA ARG A 49 -11.59 5.82 -15.90
C ARG A 49 -10.40 5.86 -14.96
N CYS A 50 -9.21 6.02 -15.53
CA CYS A 50 -7.96 6.20 -14.81
C CYS A 50 -7.27 7.53 -15.14
N ILE A 51 -6.57 8.09 -14.16
CA ILE A 51 -5.58 9.15 -14.35
C ILE A 51 -4.23 8.59 -13.88
N GLY A 52 -3.27 8.41 -14.79
CA GLY A 52 -1.89 8.14 -14.41
C GLY A 52 -1.15 9.45 -14.18
N VAL A 53 -0.56 9.63 -13.00
CA VAL A 53 0.32 10.76 -12.71
C VAL A 53 1.76 10.27 -12.65
N GLU A 54 2.65 10.97 -13.32
CA GLU A 54 4.08 10.67 -13.29
C GLU A 54 4.91 11.96 -13.22
N LEU A 55 5.92 11.98 -12.37
CA LEU A 55 6.77 13.16 -12.19
C LEU A 55 7.72 13.35 -13.38
N ASN A 56 8.26 12.23 -13.88
CA ASN A 56 9.35 12.22 -14.83
C ASN A 56 8.85 12.10 -16.28
N ALA A 57 9.35 12.95 -17.17
CA ALA A 57 8.91 12.98 -18.57
C ALA A 57 9.16 11.66 -19.32
N ALA A 58 10.30 10.99 -19.07
CA ALA A 58 10.65 9.77 -19.79
C ALA A 58 9.72 8.57 -19.44
N PRO A 59 9.47 8.24 -18.16
CA PRO A 59 8.43 7.28 -17.78
C PRO A 59 7.04 7.68 -18.30
N LEU A 60 6.66 8.95 -18.20
CA LEU A 60 5.36 9.43 -18.69
C LEU A 60 5.17 9.19 -20.20
N GLU A 61 6.22 9.42 -21.02
CA GLU A 61 6.19 9.10 -22.45
C GLU A 61 6.05 7.59 -22.71
N LEU A 62 6.70 6.75 -21.90
CA LEU A 62 6.55 5.30 -21.99
C LEU A 62 5.12 4.87 -21.63
N ALA A 63 4.55 5.42 -20.55
CA ALA A 63 3.14 5.21 -20.20
C ALA A 63 2.20 5.60 -21.36
N ARG A 64 2.42 6.75 -22.03
CA ARG A 64 1.60 7.16 -23.19
C ARG A 64 1.62 6.12 -24.31
N ARG A 65 2.80 5.58 -24.63
CA ARG A 65 2.94 4.52 -25.65
C ARG A 65 2.20 3.25 -25.24
N GLN A 66 2.28 2.84 -23.98
CA GLN A 66 1.59 1.64 -23.49
C GLN A 66 0.06 1.80 -23.49
N VAL A 67 -0.45 2.95 -23.06
CA VAL A 67 -1.88 3.27 -23.09
C VAL A 67 -2.42 3.26 -24.53
N ALA A 68 -1.69 3.88 -25.47
CA ALA A 68 -2.05 3.88 -26.88
C ALA A 68 -2.04 2.45 -27.46
N ARG A 69 -1.02 1.66 -27.13
CA ARG A 69 -0.91 0.24 -27.54
C ARG A 69 -2.04 -0.62 -26.97
N ALA A 70 -2.54 -0.29 -25.79
CA ALA A 70 -3.70 -0.95 -25.18
C ALA A 70 -5.05 -0.45 -25.76
N GLY A 71 -5.07 0.57 -26.61
CA GLY A 71 -6.31 1.16 -27.13
C GLY A 71 -7.13 1.87 -26.05
N LEU A 72 -6.51 2.32 -24.96
CA LEU A 72 -7.18 2.88 -23.79
C LEU A 72 -7.04 4.40 -23.64
N THR A 73 -6.59 5.11 -24.68
CA THR A 73 -6.36 6.57 -24.65
C THR A 73 -7.62 7.38 -24.30
N GLY A 74 -8.82 6.84 -24.56
CA GLY A 74 -10.08 7.48 -24.17
C GLY A 74 -10.48 7.27 -22.70
N GLN A 75 -9.81 6.36 -21.99
CA GLN A 75 -10.14 5.96 -20.61
C GLN A 75 -8.99 6.17 -19.61
N ILE A 76 -7.75 6.30 -20.10
CA ILE A 76 -6.58 6.63 -19.29
C ILE A 76 -6.05 7.99 -19.72
N GLU A 77 -6.13 8.95 -18.81
CA GLU A 77 -5.48 10.25 -18.96
C GLU A 77 -4.11 10.23 -18.28
N LEU A 78 -3.09 10.82 -18.89
CA LEU A 78 -1.72 10.85 -18.35
C LEU A 78 -1.26 12.28 -18.11
N ARG A 79 -0.95 12.59 -16.85
CA ARG A 79 -0.54 13.92 -16.40
C ARG A 79 0.87 13.90 -15.82
N GLN A 80 1.63 14.95 -16.09
CA GLN A 80 2.91 15.15 -15.44
C GLN A 80 2.72 15.88 -14.10
N GLY A 81 3.37 15.41 -13.03
CA GLY A 81 3.50 16.16 -11.78
C GLY A 81 3.77 15.32 -10.54
N ASP A 82 3.86 15.99 -9.39
CA ASP A 82 4.17 15.36 -8.10
C ASP A 82 2.90 14.97 -7.34
N GLY A 83 2.69 13.66 -7.17
CA GLY A 83 1.62 13.10 -6.36
C GLY A 83 0.23 13.60 -6.77
N LEU A 84 -0.53 14.14 -5.83
CA LEU A 84 -1.89 14.63 -6.08
C LEU A 84 -1.94 16.04 -6.69
N ALA A 85 -0.79 16.71 -6.92
CA ALA A 85 -0.79 18.10 -7.40
C ALA A 85 -1.55 18.30 -8.72
N PRO A 86 -1.45 17.41 -9.73
CA PRO A 86 -2.16 17.55 -11.01
C PRO A 86 -3.66 17.20 -10.96
N LEU A 87 -4.19 16.77 -9.81
CA LEU A 87 -5.59 16.40 -9.65
C LEU A 87 -6.42 17.61 -9.20
N ALA A 88 -7.68 17.67 -9.61
CA ALA A 88 -8.66 18.58 -9.03
C ALA A 88 -9.31 17.99 -7.76
N VAL A 89 -9.83 18.86 -6.90
CA VAL A 89 -10.60 18.43 -5.71
C VAL A 89 -11.83 17.63 -6.17
N GLY A 90 -12.01 16.44 -5.61
CA GLY A 90 -13.15 15.56 -5.93
C GLY A 90 -13.08 14.86 -7.29
N GLU A 91 -11.96 14.95 -8.02
CA GLU A 91 -11.83 14.38 -9.37
C GLU A 91 -11.82 12.85 -9.40
N VAL A 92 -11.23 12.24 -8.38
CA VAL A 92 -11.07 10.78 -8.28
C VAL A 92 -11.69 10.25 -7.00
N GLN A 93 -12.24 9.03 -7.07
CA GLN A 93 -12.81 8.33 -5.91
C GLN A 93 -11.76 7.49 -5.17
N SER A 94 -10.65 7.16 -5.84
CA SER A 94 -9.54 6.44 -5.22
C SER A 94 -8.19 6.79 -5.83
N VAL A 95 -7.12 6.59 -5.05
CA VAL A 95 -5.73 6.71 -5.53
C VAL A 95 -4.90 5.47 -5.19
N SER A 96 -3.88 5.18 -6.00
CA SER A 96 -2.81 4.23 -5.67
C SER A 96 -1.43 4.87 -5.67
N MET A 97 -0.53 4.36 -4.81
CA MET A 97 0.91 4.61 -4.83
C MET A 97 1.64 3.31 -4.54
N THR A 98 2.53 2.89 -5.44
CA THR A 98 3.24 1.61 -5.31
C THR A 98 4.73 1.80 -5.54
N GLY A 99 5.57 0.97 -4.92
CA GLY A 99 7.01 1.00 -5.15
C GLY A 99 7.75 2.17 -4.50
N LEU A 100 7.12 2.89 -3.57
CA LEU A 100 7.71 4.05 -2.88
C LEU A 100 8.01 3.71 -1.40
N GLY A 101 8.88 4.46 -0.74
CA GLY A 101 9.07 4.35 0.71
C GLY A 101 7.87 4.88 1.49
N ALA A 102 7.55 4.30 2.65
CA ALA A 102 6.40 4.68 3.47
C ALA A 102 6.41 6.17 3.85
N GLY A 103 7.58 6.74 4.15
CA GLY A 103 7.72 8.17 4.44
C GLY A 103 7.37 9.06 3.24
N THR A 104 7.78 8.68 2.03
CA THR A 104 7.44 9.39 0.79
C THR A 104 5.95 9.36 0.54
N ILE A 105 5.34 8.17 0.65
CA ILE A 105 3.89 7.99 0.49
C ILE A 105 3.14 8.84 1.53
N ALA A 106 3.51 8.78 2.80
CA ALA A 106 2.90 9.59 3.85
C ALA A 106 2.99 11.10 3.56
N GLY A 107 4.14 11.56 3.07
CA GLY A 107 4.33 12.95 2.66
C GLY A 107 3.44 13.37 1.49
N VAL A 108 3.27 12.51 0.49
CA VAL A 108 2.35 12.76 -0.65
C VAL A 108 0.90 12.81 -0.18
N LEU A 109 0.51 11.86 0.68
CA LEU A 109 -0.83 11.81 1.27
C LEU A 109 -1.13 13.05 2.11
N GLU A 110 -0.19 13.50 2.93
CA GLU A 110 -0.37 14.68 3.77
C GLU A 110 -0.51 15.97 2.95
N ARG A 111 0.30 16.15 1.90
CA ARG A 111 0.12 17.29 0.97
C ARG A 111 -1.24 17.23 0.27
N GLY A 112 -1.66 16.04 -0.15
CA GLY A 112 -2.99 15.82 -0.72
C GLY A 112 -4.12 16.17 0.24
N ARG A 113 -3.97 15.81 1.53
CA ARG A 113 -4.93 16.11 2.60
C ARG A 113 -5.08 17.61 2.80
N GLN A 114 -3.96 18.30 2.95
CA GLN A 114 -3.92 19.76 3.14
C GLN A 114 -4.51 20.52 1.96
N ALA A 115 -4.34 19.99 0.74
CA ALA A 115 -4.93 20.56 -0.48
C ALA A 115 -6.41 20.18 -0.69
N GLY A 116 -7.02 19.36 0.17
CA GLY A 116 -8.39 18.86 0.00
C GLY A 116 -8.57 17.91 -1.18
N LYS A 117 -7.48 17.32 -1.68
CA LYS A 117 -7.47 16.46 -2.89
C LYS A 117 -7.50 14.97 -2.58
N LEU A 118 -7.38 14.58 -1.30
CA LEU A 118 -7.43 13.18 -0.92
C LEU A 118 -8.83 12.58 -1.17
N PRO A 119 -8.90 11.42 -1.84
CA PRO A 119 -10.17 10.75 -2.09
C PRO A 119 -10.58 9.85 -0.91
N GLY A 120 -11.81 9.32 -0.98
CA GLY A 120 -12.35 8.42 0.05
C GLY A 120 -11.62 7.08 0.18
N ARG A 121 -10.81 6.66 -0.81
CA ARG A 121 -10.03 5.42 -0.77
C ARG A 121 -8.60 5.59 -1.26
N VAL A 122 -7.65 5.03 -0.52
CA VAL A 122 -6.22 5.11 -0.81
C VAL A 122 -5.65 3.70 -0.75
N VAL A 123 -5.00 3.24 -1.83
CA VAL A 123 -4.33 1.93 -1.86
C VAL A 123 -2.83 2.16 -1.97
N VAL A 124 -2.07 1.65 -1.02
CA VAL A 124 -0.62 1.89 -0.95
C VAL A 124 0.15 0.61 -0.83
N GLN A 125 1.30 0.58 -1.47
CA GLN A 125 2.27 -0.47 -1.32
C GLN A 125 3.64 0.18 -1.08
N PRO A 126 4.09 0.26 0.18
CA PRO A 126 5.44 0.72 0.49
C PRO A 126 6.48 -0.38 0.30
N ASN A 127 7.71 0.00 -0.06
CA ASN A 127 8.85 -0.92 -0.15
C ASN A 127 9.53 -1.22 1.20
N ASP A 128 9.06 -0.58 2.27
CA ASP A 128 9.58 -0.68 3.63
C ASP A 128 8.44 -0.85 4.65
N SER A 129 8.74 -0.61 5.93
CA SER A 129 7.78 -0.79 7.03
C SER A 129 6.51 0.07 6.82
N PRO A 130 5.31 -0.52 6.84
CA PRO A 130 4.05 0.21 6.69
C PRO A 130 3.62 0.95 7.97
N LEU A 131 4.42 0.92 9.04
CA LEU A 131 4.11 1.54 10.33
C LEU A 131 3.73 3.02 10.19
N ALA A 132 4.54 3.82 9.49
CA ALA A 132 4.28 5.24 9.31
C ALA A 132 2.98 5.53 8.54
N LEU A 133 2.58 4.63 7.63
CA LEU A 133 1.33 4.76 6.88
C LEU A 133 0.10 4.43 7.72
N ARG A 134 0.21 3.45 8.62
CA ARG A 134 -0.84 3.12 9.58
C ARG A 134 -1.02 4.22 10.61
N GLU A 135 0.07 4.80 11.11
CA GLU A 135 0.03 5.97 12.00
C GLU A 135 -0.59 7.17 11.31
N TRP A 136 -0.15 7.47 10.07
CA TRP A 136 -0.73 8.54 9.27
C TRP A 136 -2.24 8.33 9.06
N ALA A 137 -2.66 7.11 8.70
CA ALA A 137 -4.07 6.80 8.45
C ALA A 137 -4.94 7.12 9.67
N ARG A 138 -4.53 6.69 10.87
CA ARG A 138 -5.25 6.98 12.12
C ARG A 138 -5.35 8.47 12.41
N GLN A 139 -4.28 9.22 12.17
CA GLN A 139 -4.27 10.68 12.39
C GLN A 139 -5.10 11.44 11.35
N ALA A 140 -5.16 10.91 10.12
CA ALA A 140 -5.82 11.56 8.98
C ALA A 140 -7.30 11.19 8.82
N GLY A 141 -7.87 10.35 9.68
CA GLY A 141 -9.27 9.90 9.56
C GLY A 141 -9.49 8.83 8.49
N TYR A 142 -8.53 7.91 8.37
CA TYR A 142 -8.61 6.74 7.49
C TYR A 142 -8.54 5.45 8.30
N TRP A 143 -9.44 4.53 8.00
CA TRP A 143 -9.43 3.17 8.51
C TRP A 143 -8.73 2.22 7.55
N LEU A 144 -8.10 1.18 8.09
CA LEU A 144 -7.53 0.08 7.34
C LEU A 144 -8.65 -0.89 6.92
N ASP A 145 -9.13 -0.71 5.70
CA ASP A 145 -10.22 -1.47 5.10
C ASP A 145 -9.77 -2.90 4.72
N ALA A 146 -8.55 -3.03 4.20
CA ALA A 146 -7.91 -4.31 3.89
C ALA A 146 -6.39 -4.19 3.94
N GLU A 147 -5.69 -5.30 4.15
CA GLU A 147 -4.24 -5.38 3.95
C GLU A 147 -3.85 -6.78 3.46
N ALA A 148 -2.71 -6.86 2.78
CA ALA A 148 -2.10 -8.10 2.33
C ALA A 148 -0.59 -8.06 2.57
N LEU A 149 0.01 -9.24 2.64
CA LEU A 149 1.45 -9.41 2.73
C LEU A 149 1.90 -10.40 1.66
N ILE A 150 2.67 -9.92 0.69
CA ILE A 150 3.05 -10.68 -0.50
C ILE A 150 4.47 -11.19 -0.33
N ASP A 151 4.70 -12.47 -0.61
CA ASP A 151 6.03 -13.06 -0.50
C ASP A 151 6.99 -12.51 -1.56
N GLY A 152 8.27 -12.51 -1.24
CA GLY A 152 9.33 -11.94 -2.07
C GLY A 152 10.70 -12.01 -1.39
N TYR A 153 11.68 -11.29 -1.96
CA TYR A 153 13.00 -11.15 -1.32
C TYR A 153 12.85 -10.64 0.11
N TRP A 154 11.99 -9.62 0.29
CA TRP A 154 11.35 -9.28 1.56
C TRP A 154 9.83 -9.35 1.39
N PRO A 155 9.06 -9.63 2.46
CA PRO A 155 7.60 -9.55 2.40
C PRO A 155 7.10 -8.12 2.10
N TYR A 156 6.26 -7.98 1.07
CA TYR A 156 5.75 -6.68 0.61
C TYR A 156 4.34 -6.42 1.16
N PRO A 157 4.15 -5.39 1.99
CA PRO A 157 2.83 -5.03 2.50
C PRO A 157 2.02 -4.25 1.44
N VAL A 158 0.71 -4.49 1.40
CA VAL A 158 -0.25 -3.67 0.64
C VAL A 158 -1.36 -3.27 1.60
N LEU A 159 -1.72 -1.99 1.64
CA LEU A 159 -2.78 -1.46 2.49
C LEU A 159 -3.88 -0.83 1.61
N SER A 160 -5.13 -1.11 1.94
CA SER A 160 -6.30 -0.38 1.45
C SER A 160 -6.87 0.42 2.61
N LEU A 161 -6.84 1.74 2.47
CA LEU A 161 -7.31 2.69 3.45
C LEU A 161 -8.60 3.34 2.94
N ARG A 162 -9.54 3.57 3.83
CA ARG A 162 -10.82 4.22 3.52
C ARG A 162 -11.11 5.32 4.51
N GLN A 163 -11.51 6.48 4.02
CA GLN A 163 -11.93 7.60 4.87
C GLN A 163 -13.13 7.18 5.73
N ALA A 164 -13.02 7.42 7.03
CA ALA A 164 -14.04 7.06 8.01
C ALA A 164 -13.83 7.83 9.31
N ASP A 165 -14.92 8.06 10.03
CA ASP A 165 -14.89 8.77 11.32
C ASP A 165 -14.84 7.80 12.49
N GLY A 166 -14.15 8.20 13.56
CA GLY A 166 -14.06 7.42 14.79
C GLY A 166 -12.94 6.40 14.81
N SER A 167 -12.97 5.50 15.80
CA SER A 167 -11.92 4.49 16.01
C SER A 167 -11.98 3.40 14.94
N ASP A 168 -10.83 3.11 14.33
CA ASP A 168 -10.73 2.03 13.35
C ASP A 168 -10.94 0.65 14.00
N PRO A 169 -12.01 -0.09 13.65
CA PRO A 169 -12.30 -1.39 14.22
C PRO A 169 -11.24 -2.45 13.87
N ALA A 170 -10.41 -2.23 12.85
CA ALA A 170 -9.32 -3.13 12.53
C ALA A 170 -8.38 -3.29 13.73
N TYR A 171 -8.16 -2.24 14.54
CA TYR A 171 -7.25 -2.24 15.67
C TYR A 171 -7.88 -2.68 17.00
N ALA A 172 -9.19 -2.95 17.03
CA ALA A 172 -9.88 -3.37 18.25
C ALA A 172 -9.28 -4.67 18.83
N ASP A 173 -9.11 -4.69 20.15
CA ASP A 173 -8.62 -5.83 20.94
C ASP A 173 -7.26 -6.38 20.51
N LEU A 174 -6.38 -5.54 19.98
CA LEU A 174 -5.02 -5.89 19.57
C LEU A 174 -3.97 -5.09 20.35
N PRO A 175 -2.80 -5.67 20.64
CA PRO A 175 -1.67 -4.91 21.16
C PRO A 175 -1.25 -3.84 20.16
N GLU A 176 -1.29 -2.58 20.57
CA GLU A 176 -1.18 -1.44 19.64
C GLU A 176 0.17 -1.41 18.91
N ALA A 177 1.28 -1.64 19.60
CA ALA A 177 2.61 -1.62 18.97
C ALA A 177 2.74 -2.76 17.95
N ALA A 178 2.27 -3.96 18.29
CA ALA A 178 2.20 -5.08 17.35
C ALA A 178 1.31 -4.78 16.14
N ALA A 179 0.11 -4.25 16.36
CA ALA A 179 -0.86 -3.95 15.31
C ALA A 179 -0.33 -2.89 14.33
N LEU A 180 0.23 -1.79 14.83
CA LEU A 180 0.84 -0.77 13.99
C LEU A 180 2.05 -1.31 13.24
N ARG A 181 2.87 -2.16 13.87
CA ARG A 181 4.09 -2.68 13.25
C ARG A 181 3.87 -3.77 12.22
N PHE A 182 3.03 -4.76 12.53
CA PHE A 182 2.89 -6.00 11.76
C PHE A 182 1.56 -6.13 11.03
N GLY A 183 0.57 -5.29 11.34
CA GLY A 183 -0.72 -5.26 10.66
C GLY A 183 -1.82 -5.88 11.50
N PRO A 184 -2.87 -5.11 11.86
CA PRO A 184 -3.91 -5.63 12.73
C PRO A 184 -4.72 -6.78 12.10
N ARG A 185 -5.02 -6.70 10.80
CA ARG A 185 -5.74 -7.77 10.09
C ARG A 185 -4.83 -8.96 9.86
N LEU A 186 -3.57 -8.72 9.49
CA LEU A 186 -2.58 -9.81 9.33
C LEU A 186 -2.41 -10.61 10.64
N LEU A 187 -2.35 -9.93 11.78
CA LEU A 187 -2.30 -10.57 13.11
C LEU A 187 -3.57 -11.36 13.40
N ARG A 188 -4.74 -10.74 13.21
CA ARG A 188 -6.04 -11.38 13.47
C ARG A 188 -6.26 -12.62 12.60
N GLU A 189 -5.85 -12.56 11.35
CA GLU A 189 -5.95 -13.64 10.37
C GLU A 189 -4.81 -14.67 10.51
N ARG A 190 -3.84 -14.42 11.39
CA ARG A 190 -2.65 -15.28 11.58
C ARG A 190 -1.92 -15.53 10.26
N HIS A 191 -1.70 -14.47 9.48
CA HIS A 191 -1.19 -14.57 8.12
C HIS A 191 0.11 -15.42 8.05
N PRO A 192 0.23 -16.40 7.13
CA PRO A 192 1.34 -17.37 7.14
C PRO A 192 2.74 -16.76 7.12
N LEU A 193 2.91 -15.65 6.40
CA LEU A 193 4.20 -14.94 6.32
C LEU A 193 4.61 -14.24 7.62
N LEU A 194 3.72 -14.08 8.60
CA LEU A 194 4.07 -13.43 9.87
C LEU A 194 5.15 -14.19 10.63
N ARG A 195 5.22 -15.53 10.51
CA ARG A 195 6.27 -16.31 11.19
C ARG A 195 7.66 -15.90 10.72
N ARG A 196 7.84 -15.76 9.41
CA ARG A 196 9.09 -15.26 8.80
C ARG A 196 9.36 -13.81 9.21
N VAL A 197 8.37 -12.91 9.05
CA VAL A 197 8.53 -11.48 9.38
C VAL A 197 8.93 -11.27 10.84
N LEU A 198 8.28 -11.97 11.76
CA LEU A 198 8.54 -11.81 13.19
C LEU A 198 9.86 -12.45 13.61
N ALA A 199 10.26 -13.59 13.01
CA ALA A 199 11.58 -14.17 13.24
C ALA A 199 12.71 -13.24 12.74
N ASP A 200 12.58 -12.71 11.53
CA ASP A 200 13.53 -11.75 10.95
C ASP A 200 13.64 -10.47 11.81
N ALA A 201 12.51 -9.96 12.28
CA ALA A 201 12.46 -8.81 13.18
C ALA A 201 13.08 -9.12 14.55
N TYR A 202 12.79 -10.28 15.13
CA TYR A 202 13.38 -10.71 16.40
C TYR A 202 14.90 -10.79 16.30
N GLY A 203 15.43 -11.50 15.30
CA GLY A 203 16.88 -11.62 15.10
C GLY A 203 17.57 -10.28 14.85
N ARG A 204 16.89 -9.32 14.23
CA ARG A 204 17.40 -7.97 14.01
C ARG A 204 17.45 -7.13 15.27
N TYR A 205 16.39 -7.16 16.09
CA TYR A 205 16.22 -6.20 17.18
C TYR A 205 16.61 -6.75 18.56
N ALA A 206 16.49 -8.06 18.79
CA ALA A 206 16.84 -8.66 20.08
C ALA A 206 18.30 -8.42 20.49
N PRO A 207 19.32 -8.57 19.62
CA PRO A 207 20.72 -8.36 20.00
C PRO A 207 21.05 -6.90 20.35
N ALA A 208 20.29 -5.94 19.79
CA ALA A 208 20.52 -4.51 19.94
C ALA A 208 19.57 -3.84 20.96
N ALA A 209 18.67 -4.61 21.57
CA ALA A 209 17.69 -4.09 22.51
C ALA A 209 18.35 -3.71 23.84
N ALA A 210 18.27 -2.43 24.18
CA ALA A 210 18.72 -1.89 25.45
C ALA A 210 17.82 -0.71 25.84
N PRO A 211 17.66 -0.40 27.14
CA PRO A 211 16.80 0.67 27.62
C PRO A 211 17.03 2.00 26.89
N GLY A 212 15.95 2.57 26.33
CA GLY A 212 15.97 3.84 25.62
C GLY A 212 16.43 3.78 24.16
N ARG A 213 16.86 2.61 23.66
CA ARG A 213 17.22 2.43 22.25
C ARG A 213 15.98 2.19 21.37
N PRO A 214 15.99 2.61 20.09
CA PRO A 214 14.91 2.28 19.15
C PRO A 214 14.63 0.77 19.05
N ALA A 215 15.67 -0.06 19.13
CA ALA A 215 15.55 -1.52 19.08
C ALA A 215 14.71 -2.11 20.23
N GLU A 216 14.65 -1.47 21.40
CA GLU A 216 13.77 -1.90 22.51
C GLU A 216 12.29 -1.80 22.12
N ARG A 217 11.91 -0.70 21.46
CA ARG A 217 10.52 -0.48 21.01
C ARG A 217 10.13 -1.46 19.90
N GLU A 218 11.04 -1.70 18.96
CA GLU A 218 10.84 -2.67 17.89
C GLU A 218 10.71 -4.10 18.46
N LEU A 219 11.59 -4.48 19.39
CA LEU A 219 11.51 -5.79 20.05
C LEU A 219 10.22 -5.94 20.85
N ARG A 220 9.76 -4.88 21.54
CA ARG A 220 8.48 -4.91 22.25
C ARG A 220 7.32 -5.26 21.31
N ALA A 221 7.24 -4.61 20.16
CA ALA A 221 6.20 -4.90 19.17
C ALA A 221 6.26 -6.38 18.71
N VAL A 222 7.47 -6.93 18.54
CA VAL A 222 7.65 -8.36 18.19
C VAL A 222 7.13 -9.28 19.30
N LEU A 223 7.49 -9.01 20.55
CA LEU A 223 7.07 -9.81 21.70
C LEU A 223 5.55 -9.74 21.94
N GLU A 224 4.95 -8.57 21.75
CA GLU A 224 3.49 -8.41 21.80
C GLU A 224 2.79 -9.21 20.70
N ALA A 225 3.31 -9.18 19.47
CA ALA A 225 2.77 -9.97 18.35
C ALA A 225 2.86 -11.47 18.61
N LEU A 226 4.02 -11.95 19.09
CA LEU A 226 4.24 -13.33 19.51
C LEU A 226 3.23 -13.77 20.57
N THR A 227 3.07 -12.97 21.61
CA THR A 227 2.15 -13.23 22.72
C THR A 227 0.71 -13.33 22.21
N TYR A 228 0.28 -12.38 21.37
CA TYR A 228 -1.05 -12.38 20.78
C TYR A 228 -1.31 -13.62 19.90
N LEU A 229 -0.32 -14.06 19.13
CA LEU A 229 -0.44 -15.23 18.26
C LEU A 229 -0.37 -16.57 19.03
N GLY A 230 0.09 -16.53 20.28
CA GLY A 230 0.38 -17.73 21.09
C GLY A 230 1.63 -18.48 20.61
N TRP A 231 2.60 -17.76 20.04
CA TRP A 231 3.85 -18.34 19.55
C TRP A 231 4.94 -18.21 20.61
N ASN A 232 5.69 -19.29 20.83
CA ASN A 232 6.72 -19.31 21.87
C ASN A 232 8.00 -18.58 21.39
N VAL A 233 8.40 -17.55 22.14
CA VAL A 233 9.62 -16.78 21.88
C VAL A 233 10.90 -17.62 22.00
N ASP A 234 10.88 -18.68 22.83
CA ASP A 234 12.04 -19.54 23.04
C ASP A 234 12.45 -20.31 21.78
N GLU A 235 11.49 -20.54 20.85
CA GLU A 235 11.79 -21.13 19.54
C GLU A 235 12.76 -20.27 18.73
N TRP A 236 12.83 -18.96 18.99
CA TRP A 236 13.63 -18.01 18.21
C TRP A 236 14.88 -17.53 18.94
N ARG A 237 15.08 -17.99 20.19
CA ARG A 237 16.32 -17.75 20.95
C ARG A 237 17.44 -18.75 20.59
N GLN A 238 17.11 -19.83 19.88
CA GLN A 238 18.00 -20.96 19.61
C GLN A 238 18.50 -21.05 18.15
N GLY A 239 18.22 -20.04 17.32
CA GLY A 239 18.70 -19.95 15.93
C GLY A 239 19.58 -18.74 15.73
#